data_AF-A0A365H5B3-F1
#
_entry.id   AF-A0A365H5B3-F1
#
_cell.length_a   1.000
_cell.length_b   1.000
_cell.length_c   1.000
_cell.angle_alpha   90.00
_cell.angle_beta   90.00
_cell.angle_gamma   90.00
#
_symmetry.space_group_name_H-M   'P 1'
#
loop_
_entity.id
_entity.type
_entity.pdbx_description
1 polymer ?
#
loop_
_entity_poly.entity_id
_entity_poly.type
_entity_poly.pdbx_seq_one_letter_code
_entity_poly.pdbx_strand_id
1 'polypeptide(L)'
;MSRPGHGRGRRPGRLFALVTVLACAAGCAGVPTGGRVASGPPAERVEQVDDPYVRIVPVRPGADWEPVDIVRGFLIASASFDDGHRVARAYLAPGTEWQPEARPGVTVYEDSVDVVATEPGATQVSVAVRGSQVGAIGRDGQYEADARPIDQTFHLSRDARGQWRISGLPEQLTDGLLLSRRDVDRAFRTLNLYFFAPDGNVVVPNPVFLPLVNRQDLARQLVRALLGGPTSWLQPAVKTTFPAGTRLLGDGVQVSDGVAVVDLSAEARTGDRRRMSAQLMWTLRQLPEVRQMRIQIDGETVRPDGAGPTQSPRDWIGYSPDASTPETPQPAFLRGPDARLHRLGEDASQPVGDTVHRPAVSLDAGFVAGLDEDGRQVLAGPVRAGATTLRGTLVASRPRSRFTTPTWDRNGALWVVESDSEGSWLWVKESGREWARVERWGLGGYEVLAMRIARDGVRVAALVKDGERAQIQLGRIAREPAGRVMGENFLPVSSDVVNARDLFWYDSGTLAVLGTTAADTQVFPYLVPVSGGMITPIGIGALGDPVSITAAPDSPVLVGSIRRDAQGRQRAHICRQRNPDERSSEWLCTVPGSDPAYPG
;
A
#
# COMPACT_ATOMS: atom_id res chain seq x y z
N MET A 1 -76.90 77.07 -6.41
CA MET A 1 -76.66 77.37 -4.99
C MET A 1 -75.92 76.19 -4.36
N SER A 2 -74.78 76.48 -3.73
CA SER A 2 -74.08 75.71 -2.68
C SER A 2 -73.61 74.26 -2.93
N ARG A 3 -72.35 74.13 -3.42
CA ARG A 3 -71.12 73.54 -2.79
C ARG A 3 -71.25 72.47 -1.65
N PRO A 4 -70.21 71.63 -1.40
CA PRO A 4 -69.98 70.27 -1.95
C PRO A 4 -69.77 69.18 -0.85
N GLY A 5 -69.68 67.90 -1.23
CA GLY A 5 -69.27 66.80 -0.32
C GLY A 5 -68.42 65.74 -1.02
N HIS A 6 -67.17 65.59 -0.57
CA HIS A 6 -66.17 64.64 -1.07
C HIS A 6 -66.43 63.19 -0.62
N GLY A 7 -66.02 62.22 -1.45
CA GLY A 7 -65.91 60.82 -1.06
C GLY A 7 -65.42 59.90 -2.18
N ARG A 8 -64.19 60.09 -2.67
CA ARG A 8 -63.48 59.17 -3.58
C ARG A 8 -62.55 58.26 -2.77
N GLY A 9 -62.61 56.95 -3.04
CA GLY A 9 -61.44 56.06 -3.08
C GLY A 9 -61.21 55.12 -1.89
N ARG A 10 -61.36 53.80 -2.09
CA ARG A 10 -60.30 52.86 -2.53
C ARG A 10 -60.79 51.41 -2.31
N ARG A 11 -60.67 50.58 -3.34
CA ARG A 11 -61.03 49.15 -3.37
C ARG A 11 -59.98 48.31 -2.61
N PRO A 12 -60.35 47.31 -1.78
CA PRO A 12 -59.42 46.30 -1.32
C PRO A 12 -59.64 44.97 -2.07
N GLY A 13 -59.20 44.94 -3.34
CA GLY A 13 -58.92 43.69 -4.04
C GLY A 13 -57.47 43.29 -3.77
N ARG A 14 -57.15 42.86 -2.55
CA ARG A 14 -55.79 42.42 -2.17
C ARG A 14 -55.71 41.26 -1.17
N LEU A 15 -56.82 40.67 -0.74
CA LEU A 15 -56.77 39.55 0.23
C LEU A 15 -56.93 38.14 -0.37
N PHE A 16 -57.28 37.99 -1.64
CA PHE A 16 -57.49 36.66 -2.26
C PHE A 16 -56.37 36.21 -3.21
N ALA A 17 -55.35 37.04 -3.46
CA ALA A 17 -54.20 36.69 -4.30
C ALA A 17 -52.96 36.25 -3.51
N LEU A 18 -52.95 36.39 -2.18
CA LEU A 18 -51.79 36.03 -1.34
C LEU A 18 -51.86 34.59 -0.78
N VAL A 19 -53.03 33.96 -0.78
CA VAL A 19 -53.21 32.59 -0.25
C VAL A 19 -52.95 31.52 -1.33
N THR A 20 -53.17 31.84 -2.61
CA THR A 20 -53.00 30.88 -3.71
C THR A 20 -51.56 30.77 -4.21
N VAL A 21 -50.70 31.75 -3.95
CA VAL A 21 -49.26 31.68 -4.30
C VAL A 21 -48.45 30.90 -3.25
N LEU A 22 -48.94 30.78 -2.01
CA LEU A 22 -48.28 29.98 -0.97
C LEU A 22 -48.53 28.46 -1.10
N ALA A 23 -49.55 28.03 -1.85
CA ALA A 23 -49.89 26.62 -2.02
C ALA A 23 -49.10 25.91 -3.14
N CYS A 24 -48.41 26.64 -4.02
CA CYS A 24 -47.59 26.07 -5.09
C CYS A 24 -46.12 25.87 -4.71
N ALA A 25 -45.71 26.18 -3.47
CA ALA A 25 -44.34 26.04 -2.99
C ALA A 25 -44.11 24.80 -2.09
N ALA A 26 -45.09 23.91 -1.94
CA ALA A 26 -44.99 22.70 -1.10
C ALA A 26 -45.04 21.38 -1.91
N GLY A 27 -44.68 21.43 -3.19
CA GLY A 27 -44.58 20.26 -4.07
C GLY A 27 -43.13 19.85 -4.30
N CYS A 28 -42.36 19.57 -3.24
CA CYS A 28 -41.10 18.87 -3.40
C CYS A 28 -41.40 17.43 -3.82
N ALA A 29 -41.16 17.10 -5.09
CA ALA A 29 -41.06 15.72 -5.52
C ALA A 29 -39.91 15.06 -4.75
N GLY A 30 -40.26 14.25 -3.76
CA GLY A 30 -39.30 13.41 -3.05
C GLY A 30 -38.75 12.36 -4.01
N VAL A 31 -37.55 12.59 -4.52
CA VAL A 31 -36.75 11.55 -5.16
C VAL A 31 -36.60 10.41 -4.13
N PRO A 32 -36.86 9.14 -4.47
CA PRO A 32 -36.58 8.04 -3.56
C PRO A 32 -35.07 7.97 -3.31
N THR A 33 -34.61 8.53 -2.19
CA THR A 33 -33.20 8.45 -1.74
C THR A 33 -32.91 7.17 -0.95
N GLY A 34 -33.84 6.22 -0.96
CA GLY A 34 -33.74 4.92 -0.30
C GLY A 34 -33.45 3.77 -1.25
N GLY A 35 -32.50 3.93 -2.18
CA GLY A 35 -31.85 2.76 -2.76
C GLY A 35 -30.96 2.17 -1.68
N ARG A 36 -31.30 0.98 -1.15
CA ARG A 36 -30.34 0.22 -0.33
C ARG A 36 -29.11 0.02 -1.20
N VAL A 37 -28.05 0.78 -0.91
CA VAL A 37 -26.72 0.44 -1.40
C VAL A 37 -26.44 -0.91 -0.77
N ALA A 38 -26.55 -1.98 -1.57
CA ALA A 38 -25.96 -3.23 -1.20
C ALA A 38 -24.45 -2.98 -1.23
N SER A 39 -23.88 -2.64 -0.08
CA SER A 39 -22.45 -2.61 0.11
C SER A 39 -21.94 -4.00 -0.24
N GLY A 40 -21.32 -4.12 -1.40
CA GLY A 40 -20.53 -5.29 -1.72
C GLY A 40 -19.38 -5.43 -0.71
N PRO A 41 -18.83 -6.63 -0.52
CA PRO A 41 -17.63 -6.79 0.29
C PRO A 41 -16.52 -5.87 -0.24
N PRO A 42 -15.65 -5.31 0.62
CA PRO A 42 -14.59 -4.40 0.21
C PRO A 42 -13.73 -5.06 -0.89
N ALA A 43 -13.56 -4.37 -2.02
CA ALA A 43 -12.48 -4.71 -2.93
C ALA A 43 -11.15 -4.46 -2.19
N GLU A 44 -10.23 -5.42 -2.25
CA GLU A 44 -8.86 -5.27 -1.76
C GLU A 44 -8.28 -3.96 -2.31
N ARG A 45 -7.97 -3.06 -1.39
CA ARG A 45 -7.85 -1.62 -1.65
C ARG A 45 -6.41 -1.28 -2.02
N VAL A 46 -5.98 -1.79 -3.17
CA VAL A 46 -4.97 -1.11 -3.99
C VAL A 46 -5.60 0.20 -4.47
N GLU A 47 -4.80 1.26 -4.73
CA GLU A 47 -5.29 2.55 -5.25
C GLU A 47 -6.47 2.33 -6.21
N GLN A 48 -7.60 2.98 -5.92
CA GLN A 48 -8.88 2.65 -6.56
C GLN A 48 -8.72 2.70 -8.09
N VAL A 49 -8.70 1.52 -8.73
CA VAL A 49 -8.61 1.39 -10.19
C VAL A 49 -9.79 2.13 -10.89
N ASP A 50 -10.87 2.35 -10.14
CA ASP A 50 -12.07 3.10 -10.51
C ASP A 50 -11.92 4.64 -10.49
N ASP A 51 -10.81 5.21 -9.99
CA ASP A 51 -10.65 6.68 -10.01
C ASP A 51 -10.71 7.23 -11.44
N PRO A 52 -11.38 8.37 -11.67
CA PRO A 52 -11.53 8.95 -12.99
C PRO A 52 -10.16 9.13 -13.65
N TYR A 53 -9.94 8.44 -14.77
CA TYR A 53 -8.68 8.49 -15.50
C TYR A 53 -8.45 9.88 -16.07
N VAL A 54 -7.52 10.61 -15.46
CA VAL A 54 -7.00 11.87 -15.99
C VAL A 54 -5.87 11.54 -16.95
N ARG A 55 -6.19 11.46 -18.24
CA ARG A 55 -5.18 11.27 -19.29
C ARG A 55 -4.25 12.47 -19.35
N ILE A 56 -2.94 12.22 -19.37
CA ILE A 56 -1.96 13.25 -19.69
C ILE A 56 -2.06 13.53 -21.19
N VAL A 57 -2.50 14.73 -21.56
CA VAL A 57 -2.52 15.20 -22.94
C VAL A 57 -1.36 16.19 -23.10
N PRO A 58 -0.18 15.71 -23.54
CA PRO A 58 0.99 16.58 -23.65
C PRO A 58 0.86 17.53 -24.84
N VAL A 59 1.49 18.70 -24.72
CA VAL A 59 1.59 19.68 -25.80
C VAL A 59 2.88 19.48 -26.58
N ARG A 60 2.89 19.85 -27.86
CA ARG A 60 4.12 19.89 -28.68
C ARG A 60 4.98 21.11 -28.30
N PRO A 61 6.30 21.10 -28.56
CA PRO A 61 7.14 22.26 -28.30
C PRO A 61 6.65 23.48 -29.08
N GLY A 62 6.50 24.61 -28.39
CA GLY A 62 6.15 25.88 -29.01
C GLY A 62 7.28 26.39 -29.91
N ALA A 63 6.92 27.18 -30.93
CA ALA A 63 7.88 27.73 -31.89
C ALA A 63 8.87 28.70 -31.25
N ASP A 64 8.40 29.48 -30.26
CA ASP A 64 9.15 30.55 -29.60
C ASP A 64 9.52 30.20 -28.15
N TRP A 65 9.49 28.92 -27.79
CA TRP A 65 9.82 28.46 -26.44
C TRP A 65 11.32 28.57 -26.16
N GLU A 66 11.66 29.06 -24.98
CA GLU A 66 13.04 29.17 -24.51
C GLU A 66 13.56 27.80 -24.03
N PRO A 67 14.90 27.61 -23.88
CA PRO A 67 15.49 26.33 -23.52
C PRO A 67 14.90 25.67 -22.26
N VAL A 68 14.61 26.49 -21.25
CA VAL A 68 14.00 26.03 -19.99
C VAL A 68 12.58 25.48 -20.23
N ASP A 69 11.79 26.12 -21.10
CA ASP A 69 10.43 25.68 -21.43
C ASP A 69 10.45 24.39 -22.26
N ILE A 70 11.45 24.22 -23.13
CA ILE A 70 11.67 22.98 -23.88
C ILE A 70 11.95 21.81 -22.92
N VAL A 71 12.85 21.99 -21.94
CA VAL A 71 13.15 20.93 -20.96
C VAL A 71 11.95 20.61 -20.08
N ARG A 72 11.26 21.62 -19.53
CA ARG A 72 10.04 21.42 -18.74
C ARG A 72 8.95 20.70 -19.54
N GLY A 73 8.73 21.14 -20.78
CA GLY A 73 7.77 20.51 -21.68
C GLY A 73 8.12 19.06 -22.00
N PHE A 74 9.41 18.75 -22.20
CA PHE A 74 9.87 17.38 -22.40
C PHE A 74 9.61 16.49 -21.18
N LEU A 75 9.94 16.95 -19.97
CA LEU A 75 9.70 16.19 -18.74
C LEU A 75 8.21 15.84 -18.59
N ILE A 76 7.32 16.82 -18.77
CA ILE A 76 5.86 16.60 -18.72
C ILE A 76 5.39 15.68 -19.86
N ALA A 77 5.88 15.91 -21.09
CA ALA A 77 5.47 15.12 -22.24
C ALA A 77 5.95 13.67 -22.16
N SER A 78 7.09 13.42 -21.49
CA SER A 78 7.67 12.09 -21.32
C SER A 78 6.77 11.14 -20.52
N ALA A 79 5.91 11.68 -19.65
CA ALA A 79 4.92 10.91 -18.90
C ALA A 79 3.80 10.29 -19.76
N SER A 80 3.60 10.78 -20.98
CA SER A 80 2.61 10.22 -21.91
C SER A 80 3.22 9.09 -22.74
N PHE A 81 2.71 7.87 -22.56
CA PHE A 81 3.11 6.68 -23.31
C PHE A 81 2.44 6.57 -24.70
N ASP A 82 1.61 7.54 -25.08
CA ASP A 82 0.86 7.53 -26.33
C ASP A 82 1.79 7.44 -27.55
N ASP A 83 1.47 6.50 -28.47
CA ASP A 83 2.22 6.24 -29.70
C ASP A 83 3.74 6.12 -29.47
N GLY A 84 4.18 5.53 -28.35
CA GLY A 84 5.59 5.38 -28.01
C GLY A 84 6.26 6.72 -27.65
N HIS A 85 5.58 7.53 -26.85
CA HIS A 85 6.01 8.88 -26.43
C HIS A 85 6.14 9.87 -27.59
N ARG A 86 5.26 9.79 -28.60
CA ARG A 86 5.36 10.55 -29.86
C ARG A 86 5.48 12.06 -29.65
N VAL A 87 4.80 12.63 -28.65
CA VAL A 87 4.87 14.07 -28.38
C VAL A 87 6.18 14.47 -27.72
N ALA A 88 6.66 13.69 -26.75
CA ALA A 88 7.96 13.93 -26.11
C ALA A 88 9.11 13.87 -27.13
N ARG A 89 9.07 12.93 -28.07
CA ARG A 89 10.05 12.82 -29.17
C ARG A 89 10.13 14.08 -30.03
N ALA A 90 9.08 14.90 -30.11
CA ALA A 90 9.09 16.14 -30.88
C ALA A 90 9.97 17.24 -30.25
N TYR A 91 10.33 17.11 -28.96
CA TYR A 91 11.24 18.02 -28.25
C TYR A 91 12.72 17.74 -28.57
N LEU A 92 13.03 16.57 -29.14
CA LEU A 92 14.40 16.13 -29.41
C LEU A 92 14.90 16.67 -30.76
N ALA A 93 16.21 16.91 -30.84
CA ALA A 93 16.88 17.23 -32.09
C ALA A 93 17.02 15.95 -32.94
N PRO A 94 17.11 16.06 -34.28
CA PRO A 94 17.41 14.91 -35.12
C PRO A 94 18.70 14.21 -34.69
N GLY A 95 18.65 12.88 -34.53
CA GLY A 95 19.80 12.06 -34.13
C GLY A 95 20.01 11.94 -32.62
N THR A 96 19.22 12.62 -31.79
CA THR A 96 19.26 12.43 -30.33
C THR A 96 18.59 11.11 -29.94
N GLU A 97 19.33 10.25 -29.26
CA GLU A 97 18.85 8.95 -28.82
C GLU A 97 18.04 9.07 -27.52
N TRP A 98 16.78 8.62 -27.58
CA TRP A 98 15.92 8.43 -26.41
C TRP A 98 14.91 7.35 -26.75
N GLN A 99 15.06 6.17 -26.18
CA GLN A 99 14.27 4.99 -26.55
C GLN A 99 13.82 4.24 -25.30
N PRO A 100 12.89 4.82 -24.51
CA PRO A 100 12.30 4.10 -23.40
C PRO A 100 11.57 2.85 -23.91
N GLU A 101 11.76 1.73 -23.21
CA GLU A 101 11.04 0.49 -23.46
C GLU A 101 9.55 0.61 -23.07
N ALA A 102 8.77 -0.47 -23.24
CA ALA A 102 7.38 -0.50 -22.79
C ALA A 102 7.23 -0.40 -21.26
N ARG A 103 8.27 -0.76 -20.50
CA ARG A 103 8.37 -0.60 -19.03
C ARG A 103 9.74 0.01 -18.69
N PRO A 104 9.92 1.32 -18.95
CA PRO A 104 11.21 1.96 -18.72
C PRO A 104 11.46 2.13 -17.22
N GLY A 105 12.73 2.26 -16.83
CA GLY A 105 13.06 2.71 -15.48
C GLY A 105 12.60 4.15 -15.28
N VAL A 106 12.13 4.49 -14.09
CA VAL A 106 11.67 5.85 -13.74
C VAL A 106 12.41 6.35 -12.52
N THR A 107 13.05 7.50 -12.64
CA THR A 107 13.49 8.29 -11.48
C THR A 107 12.33 9.17 -11.05
N VAL A 108 11.85 8.99 -9.82
CA VAL A 108 10.71 9.73 -9.27
C VAL A 108 11.22 10.88 -8.43
N TYR A 109 10.87 12.10 -8.84
CA TYR A 109 11.16 13.30 -8.09
C TYR A 109 9.92 13.85 -7.40
N GLU A 110 10.14 14.70 -6.40
CA GLU A 110 9.09 15.40 -5.65
C GLU A 110 8.21 16.29 -6.57
N ASP A 111 7.23 16.99 -6.02
CA ASP A 111 6.32 17.86 -6.77
C ASP A 111 6.96 18.87 -7.76
N SER A 112 8.23 19.27 -7.58
CA SER A 112 8.88 20.22 -8.50
C SER A 112 10.39 20.05 -8.60
N VAL A 113 10.94 20.49 -9.73
CA VAL A 113 12.38 20.65 -9.99
C VAL A 113 12.66 22.09 -10.40
N ASP A 114 13.81 22.60 -9.96
CA ASP A 114 14.39 23.83 -10.48
C ASP A 114 15.02 23.55 -11.85
N VAL A 115 14.72 24.39 -12.84
CA VAL A 115 15.19 24.23 -14.22
C VAL A 115 15.80 25.54 -14.67
N VAL A 116 17.11 25.54 -14.87
CA VAL A 116 17.90 26.75 -15.07
C VAL A 116 18.82 26.58 -16.26
N ALA A 117 18.80 27.54 -17.19
CA ALA A 117 19.77 27.59 -18.27
C ALA A 117 21.17 27.88 -17.71
N THR A 118 22.11 27.02 -18.03
CA THR A 118 23.54 27.15 -17.72
C THR A 118 24.28 27.38 -19.04
N GLU A 119 25.32 28.21 -19.03
CA GLU A 119 26.13 28.47 -20.24
C GLU A 119 25.31 28.95 -21.45
N PRO A 120 24.61 30.09 -21.34
CA PRO A 120 23.74 30.57 -22.41
C PRO A 120 24.56 30.92 -23.66
N GLY A 121 24.28 30.24 -24.77
CA GLY A 121 24.80 30.53 -26.09
C GLY A 121 23.69 30.82 -27.10
N ALA A 122 24.04 31.43 -28.23
CA ALA A 122 23.06 31.81 -29.26
C ALA A 122 22.43 30.61 -29.99
N THR A 123 23.21 29.53 -30.15
CA THR A 123 22.85 28.33 -30.94
C THR A 123 22.89 27.03 -30.16
N GLN A 124 23.55 27.03 -28.99
CA GLN A 124 23.67 25.91 -28.06
C GLN A 124 23.56 26.43 -26.63
N VAL A 125 23.02 25.61 -25.73
CA VAL A 125 22.83 25.95 -24.32
C VAL A 125 22.71 24.68 -23.49
N SER A 126 23.24 24.73 -22.27
CA SER A 126 23.04 23.69 -21.27
C SER A 126 21.88 24.08 -20.36
N VAL A 127 21.11 23.12 -19.87
CA VAL A 127 20.01 23.37 -18.92
C VAL A 127 20.14 22.38 -17.79
N ALA A 128 20.37 22.89 -16.58
CA ALA A 128 20.43 22.10 -15.36
C ALA A 128 19.02 21.91 -14.77
N VAL A 129 18.72 20.68 -14.36
CA VAL A 129 17.51 20.28 -13.66
C VAL A 129 17.91 19.80 -12.27
N ARG A 130 17.45 20.50 -11.23
CA ARG A 130 17.80 20.23 -9.83
C ARG A 130 16.57 19.98 -8.99
N GLY A 131 16.67 19.07 -8.03
CA GLY A 131 15.54 18.79 -7.14
C GLY A 131 15.84 17.67 -6.16
N SER A 132 14.79 17.03 -5.67
CA SER A 132 14.87 15.91 -4.74
C SER A 132 14.19 14.69 -5.35
N GLN A 133 14.97 13.61 -5.48
CA GLN A 133 14.46 12.29 -5.77
C GLN A 133 13.77 11.74 -4.51
N VAL A 134 12.64 11.07 -4.68
CA VAL A 134 11.92 10.37 -3.61
C VAL A 134 12.00 8.85 -3.76
N GLY A 135 12.23 8.37 -4.99
CA GLY A 135 12.42 6.96 -5.26
C GLY A 135 12.68 6.66 -6.73
N ALA A 136 12.73 5.37 -7.03
CA ALA A 136 12.89 4.87 -8.39
C ALA A 136 11.97 3.69 -8.65
N ILE A 137 11.51 3.56 -9.89
CA ILE A 137 10.75 2.41 -10.40
C ILE A 137 11.66 1.64 -11.36
N GLY A 138 11.91 0.37 -11.06
CA GLY A 138 12.66 -0.54 -11.92
C GLY A 138 11.86 -1.00 -13.15
N ARG A 139 12.53 -1.65 -14.10
CA ARG A 139 11.88 -2.20 -15.32
C ARG A 139 10.93 -3.36 -15.04
N ASP A 140 11.12 -4.04 -13.92
CA ASP A 140 10.18 -5.05 -13.40
C ASP A 140 8.97 -4.43 -12.70
N GLY A 141 8.94 -3.09 -12.56
CA GLY A 141 7.87 -2.31 -11.93
C GLY A 141 8.05 -2.15 -10.42
N GLN A 142 9.13 -2.66 -9.82
CA GLN A 142 9.42 -2.51 -8.40
C GLN A 142 9.72 -1.04 -8.07
N TYR A 143 9.05 -0.49 -7.06
CA TYR A 143 9.43 0.79 -6.47
C TYR A 143 10.39 0.58 -5.30
N GLU A 144 11.36 1.50 -5.19
CA GLU A 144 12.26 1.62 -4.05
C GLU A 144 12.34 3.10 -3.66
N ALA A 145 12.13 3.40 -2.37
CA ALA A 145 12.32 4.76 -1.88
C ALA A 145 13.82 5.09 -1.84
N ASP A 146 14.21 6.24 -2.36
CA ASP A 146 15.62 6.61 -2.48
C ASP A 146 15.71 8.14 -2.49
N ALA A 147 15.85 8.69 -1.29
CA ALA A 147 15.87 10.13 -1.06
C ALA A 147 17.27 10.69 -1.32
N ARG A 148 17.46 11.35 -2.46
CA ARG A 148 18.74 11.97 -2.84
C ARG A 148 18.57 13.21 -3.72
N PRO A 149 19.55 14.12 -3.78
CA PRO A 149 19.50 15.25 -4.70
C PRO A 149 19.52 14.80 -6.17
N ILE A 150 18.83 15.55 -7.01
CA ILE A 150 18.90 15.45 -8.46
C ILE A 150 19.71 16.64 -8.96
N ASP A 151 20.69 16.40 -9.82
CA ASP A 151 21.39 17.42 -10.60
C ASP A 151 21.69 16.84 -11.98
N GLN A 152 20.92 17.24 -12.99
CA GLN A 152 20.93 16.66 -14.33
C GLN A 152 21.07 17.72 -15.39
N THR A 153 21.94 17.51 -16.38
CA THR A 153 22.20 18.49 -17.43
C THR A 153 21.68 18.00 -18.77
N PHE A 154 20.81 18.82 -19.39
CA PHE A 154 20.34 18.66 -20.75
C PHE A 154 21.13 19.59 -21.66
N HIS A 155 21.42 19.15 -22.88
CA HIS A 155 22.02 19.97 -23.92
C HIS A 155 21.00 20.26 -25.00
N LEU A 156 20.91 21.52 -25.43
CA LEU A 156 20.00 21.95 -26.47
C LEU A 156 20.75 22.64 -27.60
N SER A 157 20.21 22.53 -28.81
CA SER A 157 20.64 23.28 -29.98
C SER A 157 19.46 23.82 -30.76
N ARG A 158 19.68 24.89 -31.55
CA ARG A 158 18.68 25.37 -32.51
C ARG A 158 18.65 24.46 -33.75
N ASP A 159 17.45 24.10 -34.18
CA ASP A 159 17.24 23.41 -35.44
C ASP A 159 17.33 24.36 -36.66
N ALA A 160 17.13 23.83 -37.86
CA ALA A 160 17.19 24.60 -39.11
C ALA A 160 16.12 25.71 -39.22
N ARG A 161 15.08 25.68 -38.38
CA ARG A 161 14.03 26.71 -38.28
C ARG A 161 14.31 27.70 -37.15
N GLY A 162 15.46 27.58 -36.48
CA GLY A 162 15.85 28.40 -35.34
C GLY A 162 15.17 27.99 -34.04
N GLN A 163 14.50 26.85 -33.96
CA GLN A 163 13.76 26.42 -32.76
C GLN A 163 14.65 25.58 -31.84
N TRP A 164 14.56 25.78 -30.54
CA TRP A 164 15.32 24.99 -29.56
C TRP A 164 14.83 23.54 -29.52
N ARG A 165 15.77 22.60 -29.52
CA ARG A 165 15.54 21.15 -29.37
C ARG A 165 16.61 20.54 -28.47
N ILE A 166 16.25 19.49 -27.74
CA ILE A 166 17.18 18.74 -26.89
C ILE A 166 18.10 17.91 -27.79
N SER A 167 19.38 18.27 -27.81
CA SER A 167 20.42 17.60 -28.58
C SER A 167 21.15 16.51 -27.78
N GLY A 168 21.14 16.61 -26.44
CA GLY A 168 21.74 15.63 -25.54
C GLY A 168 20.95 15.49 -24.25
N LEU A 169 20.78 14.25 -23.80
CA LEU A 169 20.12 13.89 -22.54
C LEU A 169 21.18 13.44 -21.53
N PRO A 170 20.89 13.55 -20.23
CA PRO A 170 21.63 12.82 -19.20
C PRO A 170 21.66 11.31 -19.50
N GLU A 171 22.80 10.66 -19.25
CA GLU A 171 23.04 9.24 -19.62
C GLU A 171 21.94 8.31 -19.10
N GLN A 172 21.57 8.44 -17.83
CA GLN A 172 20.55 7.60 -17.20
C GLN A 172 19.11 7.84 -17.71
N LEU A 173 18.88 8.84 -18.56
CA LEU A 173 17.58 9.08 -19.20
C LEU A 173 17.51 8.55 -20.63
N THR A 174 18.60 8.01 -21.19
CA THR A 174 18.64 7.51 -22.58
C THR A 174 17.56 6.46 -22.86
N ASP A 175 17.24 5.62 -21.88
CA ASP A 175 16.20 4.59 -21.93
C ASP A 175 15.25 4.61 -20.72
N GLY A 176 15.31 5.69 -19.94
CA GLY A 176 14.53 5.92 -18.73
C GLY A 176 13.69 7.20 -18.77
N LEU A 177 12.95 7.43 -17.70
CA LEU A 177 12.11 8.61 -17.50
C LEU A 177 12.49 9.34 -16.21
N LEU A 178 12.33 10.66 -16.20
CA LEU A 178 12.40 11.49 -15.00
C LEU A 178 11.02 12.11 -14.78
N LEU A 179 10.26 11.60 -13.82
CA LEU A 179 8.85 11.97 -13.62
C LEU A 179 8.60 12.49 -12.21
N SER A 180 7.72 13.49 -12.09
CA SER A 180 7.22 13.90 -10.78
C SER A 180 6.34 12.80 -10.20
N ARG A 181 6.22 12.73 -8.87
CA ARG A 181 5.28 11.81 -8.19
C ARG A 181 3.87 11.91 -8.79
N ARG A 182 3.40 13.14 -9.04
CA ARG A 182 2.09 13.40 -9.67
C ARG A 182 1.97 12.87 -11.09
N ASP A 183 3.05 12.88 -11.88
CA ASP A 183 3.05 12.31 -13.23
C ASP A 183 3.03 10.78 -13.17
N VAL A 184 3.74 10.17 -12.21
CA VAL A 184 3.67 8.73 -11.96
C VAL A 184 2.24 8.30 -11.63
N ASP A 185 1.56 8.97 -10.70
CA ASP A 185 0.18 8.64 -10.30
C ASP A 185 -0.81 8.71 -11.49
N ARG A 186 -0.56 9.61 -12.44
CA ARG A 186 -1.38 9.78 -13.65
C ARG A 186 -1.02 8.75 -14.73
N ALA A 187 0.27 8.50 -14.94
CA ALA A 187 0.79 7.70 -16.05
C ALA A 187 0.88 6.19 -15.74
N PHE A 188 0.88 5.80 -14.46
CA PHE A 188 1.01 4.42 -14.03
C PHE A 188 -0.20 3.95 -13.24
N ARG A 189 -0.34 2.63 -13.14
CA ARG A 189 -1.22 1.99 -12.17
C ARG A 189 -0.39 1.07 -11.30
N THR A 190 -0.56 1.24 -10.01
CA THR A 190 0.01 0.35 -8.99
C THR A 190 -0.91 -0.86 -8.87
N LEU A 191 -0.42 -2.06 -9.17
CA LEU A 191 -1.19 -3.31 -9.09
C LEU A 191 -0.31 -4.41 -8.48
N ASN A 192 -0.92 -5.39 -7.82
CA ASN A 192 -0.20 -6.56 -7.34
C ASN A 192 -0.16 -7.68 -8.38
N LEU A 193 1.02 -8.24 -8.62
CA LEU A 193 1.17 -9.58 -9.16
C LEU A 193 1.15 -10.56 -7.99
N TYR A 194 0.40 -11.65 -8.09
CA TYR A 194 0.35 -12.63 -7.00
C TYR A 194 1.20 -13.85 -7.34
N PHE A 195 2.04 -14.28 -6.40
CA PHE A 195 2.86 -15.49 -6.53
C PHE A 195 2.67 -16.38 -5.31
N PHE A 196 2.96 -17.67 -5.38
CA PHE A 196 2.78 -18.53 -4.23
C PHE A 196 3.94 -18.42 -3.24
N ALA A 197 3.62 -18.43 -1.94
CA ALA A 197 4.61 -18.74 -0.92
C ALA A 197 5.21 -20.14 -1.18
N PRO A 198 6.42 -20.45 -0.68
CA PRO A 198 7.13 -21.69 -1.04
C PRO A 198 6.37 -22.99 -0.73
N ASP A 199 5.46 -22.96 0.24
CA ASP A 199 4.58 -24.07 0.65
C ASP A 199 3.36 -24.26 -0.27
N GLY A 200 3.06 -23.27 -1.12
CA GLY A 200 1.94 -23.28 -2.06
C GLY A 200 0.56 -23.11 -1.43
N ASN A 201 0.47 -22.61 -0.19
CA ASN A 201 -0.77 -22.48 0.57
C ASN A 201 -1.39 -21.09 0.54
N VAL A 202 -0.61 -20.06 0.19
CA VAL A 202 -1.06 -18.66 0.17
C VAL A 202 -0.40 -17.94 -0.99
N VAL A 203 -1.12 -16.97 -1.57
CA VAL A 203 -0.51 -16.03 -2.52
C VAL A 203 0.14 -14.85 -1.79
N VAL A 204 1.24 -14.36 -2.32
CA VAL A 204 2.04 -13.24 -1.84
C VAL A 204 1.91 -12.10 -2.85
N PRO A 205 1.41 -10.93 -2.45
CA PRO A 205 1.37 -9.76 -3.32
C PRO A 205 2.77 -9.24 -3.64
N ASN A 206 3.01 -8.97 -4.91
CA ASN A 206 4.17 -8.29 -5.46
C ASN A 206 3.69 -7.00 -6.16
N PRO A 207 3.73 -5.85 -5.49
CA PRO A 207 3.29 -4.60 -6.11
C PRO A 207 4.21 -4.23 -7.28
N VAL A 208 3.62 -3.77 -8.38
CA VAL A 208 4.31 -3.29 -9.57
C VAL A 208 3.62 -2.03 -10.11
N PHE A 209 4.41 -1.10 -10.62
CA PHE A 209 3.93 0.03 -11.41
C PHE A 209 3.85 -0.37 -12.89
N LEU A 210 2.64 -0.35 -13.45
CA LEU A 210 2.40 -0.63 -14.87
C LEU A 210 2.01 0.65 -15.62
N PRO A 211 2.68 0.99 -16.73
CA PRO A 211 2.28 2.10 -17.58
C PRO A 211 0.83 1.98 -18.07
N LEU A 212 0.05 3.04 -17.87
CA LEU A 212 -1.33 3.12 -18.32
C LEU A 212 -1.42 3.82 -19.67
N VAL A 213 -1.17 3.06 -20.74
CA VAL A 213 -1.34 3.53 -22.13
C VAL A 213 -2.82 3.67 -22.48
N ASN A 214 -3.61 2.61 -22.22
CA ASN A 214 -5.06 2.62 -22.33
C ASN A 214 -5.63 1.58 -21.35
N ARG A 215 -6.88 1.79 -20.90
CA ARG A 215 -7.53 0.91 -19.92
C ARG A 215 -7.83 -0.48 -20.48
N GLN A 216 -8.17 -0.58 -21.77
CA GLN A 216 -8.55 -1.85 -22.41
C GLN A 216 -7.40 -2.88 -22.44
N ASP A 217 -6.16 -2.41 -22.46
CA ASP A 217 -4.96 -3.24 -22.47
C ASP A 217 -4.44 -3.62 -21.09
N LEU A 218 -4.99 -3.04 -20.01
CA LEU A 218 -4.43 -3.21 -18.66
C LEU A 218 -4.44 -4.68 -18.22
N ALA A 219 -5.53 -5.41 -18.46
CA ALA A 219 -5.63 -6.84 -18.17
C ALA A 219 -4.55 -7.66 -18.90
N ARG A 220 -4.32 -7.36 -20.19
CA ARG A 220 -3.30 -8.00 -21.02
C ARG A 220 -1.89 -7.71 -20.52
N GLN A 221 -1.62 -6.45 -20.16
CA GLN A 221 -0.32 -6.04 -19.60
C GLN A 221 -0.06 -6.71 -18.25
N LEU A 222 -1.08 -6.80 -17.40
CA LEU A 222 -0.99 -7.40 -16.08
C LEU A 222 -0.70 -8.91 -16.16
N VAL A 223 -1.37 -9.64 -17.05
CA VAL A 223 -1.07 -11.07 -17.26
C VAL A 223 0.32 -11.26 -17.87
N ARG A 224 0.75 -10.40 -18.80
CA ARG A 224 2.13 -10.47 -19.32
C ARG A 224 3.18 -10.21 -18.24
N ALA A 225 2.93 -9.26 -17.35
CA ALA A 225 3.79 -9.00 -16.22
C ALA A 225 3.85 -10.20 -15.27
N LEU A 226 2.70 -10.84 -14.98
CA LEU A 226 2.63 -12.06 -14.17
C LEU A 226 3.43 -13.22 -14.77
N LEU A 227 3.29 -13.45 -16.08
CA LEU A 227 4.03 -14.48 -16.82
C LEU A 227 5.53 -14.19 -16.90
N GLY A 228 5.92 -12.90 -16.86
CA GLY A 228 7.32 -12.46 -16.76
C GLY A 228 7.98 -12.80 -15.42
N GLY A 229 7.19 -13.15 -14.40
CA GLY A 229 7.67 -13.54 -13.09
C GLY A 229 7.67 -12.41 -12.04
N PRO A 230 8.04 -12.73 -10.80
CA PRO A 230 8.12 -11.75 -9.71
C PRO A 230 9.23 -10.72 -9.95
N THR A 231 9.15 -9.60 -9.24
CA THR A 231 10.25 -8.62 -9.22
C THR A 231 11.52 -9.29 -8.70
N SER A 232 12.67 -8.77 -9.12
CA SER A 232 13.98 -9.25 -8.67
C SER A 232 14.09 -9.28 -7.13
N TRP A 233 13.41 -8.34 -6.47
CA TRP A 233 13.29 -8.28 -5.02
C TRP A 233 12.39 -9.37 -4.40
N LEU A 234 11.34 -9.87 -5.04
CA LEU A 234 10.52 -10.91 -4.41
C LEU A 234 10.92 -12.34 -4.85
N GLN A 235 11.55 -12.46 -6.01
CA GLN A 235 11.84 -13.73 -6.69
C GLN A 235 12.43 -14.84 -5.81
N PRO A 236 13.39 -14.60 -4.90
CA PRO A 236 13.99 -15.66 -4.09
C PRO A 236 13.07 -16.26 -3.03
N ALA A 237 11.95 -15.59 -2.71
CA ALA A 237 11.07 -15.96 -1.60
C ALA A 237 9.70 -16.52 -2.05
N VAL A 238 9.42 -16.53 -3.35
CA VAL A 238 8.12 -16.97 -3.90
C VAL A 238 8.30 -17.92 -5.09
N LYS A 239 7.21 -18.54 -5.52
CA LYS A 239 7.15 -19.44 -6.67
C LYS A 239 6.09 -19.00 -7.66
N THR A 240 6.43 -19.07 -8.94
CA THR A 240 5.43 -19.06 -10.01
C THR A 240 4.95 -20.48 -10.29
N THR A 241 3.68 -20.63 -10.64
CA THR A 241 3.09 -21.93 -11.01
C THR A 241 3.00 -22.14 -12.52
N PHE A 242 3.39 -21.10 -13.28
CA PHE A 242 3.49 -21.18 -14.74
C PHE A 242 4.79 -21.91 -15.14
N PRO A 243 4.68 -22.94 -15.98
CA PRO A 243 5.85 -23.54 -16.62
C PRO A 243 6.65 -22.51 -17.42
N ALA A 244 7.97 -22.68 -17.44
CA ALA A 244 8.86 -21.82 -18.22
C ALA A 244 8.45 -21.80 -19.70
N GLY A 245 8.45 -20.61 -20.31
CA GLY A 245 8.04 -20.43 -21.71
C GLY A 245 6.53 -20.23 -21.91
N THR A 246 5.71 -20.36 -20.88
CA THR A 246 4.27 -20.04 -20.96
C THR A 246 4.08 -18.59 -21.42
N ARG A 247 3.32 -18.41 -22.51
CA ARG A 247 3.01 -17.11 -23.10
C ARG A 247 1.51 -16.95 -23.32
N LEU A 248 1.08 -15.70 -23.43
CA LEU A 248 -0.28 -15.36 -23.83
C LEU A 248 -0.44 -15.54 -25.36
N LEU A 249 -1.54 -16.14 -25.80
CA LEU A 249 -1.86 -16.35 -27.22
C LEU A 249 -2.81 -15.27 -27.76
N GLY A 250 -2.78 -15.10 -29.09
CA GLY A 250 -3.71 -14.24 -29.85
C GLY A 250 -3.73 -12.78 -29.41
N ASP A 251 -4.94 -12.20 -29.43
CA ASP A 251 -5.19 -10.80 -29.02
C ASP A 251 -5.03 -10.58 -27.50
N GLY A 252 -4.80 -11.65 -26.74
CA GLY A 252 -4.50 -11.60 -25.32
C GLY A 252 -5.72 -11.86 -24.43
N VAL A 253 -5.85 -11.09 -23.36
CA VAL A 253 -6.94 -11.24 -22.38
C VAL A 253 -8.19 -10.55 -22.91
N GLN A 254 -9.27 -11.31 -23.09
CA GLN A 254 -10.56 -10.77 -23.54
C GLN A 254 -11.49 -10.60 -22.35
N VAL A 255 -11.98 -9.38 -22.11
CA VAL A 255 -12.92 -9.11 -21.01
C VAL A 255 -14.29 -8.76 -21.59
N SER A 256 -15.29 -9.59 -21.30
CA SER A 256 -16.67 -9.40 -21.74
C SER A 256 -17.64 -9.84 -20.65
N ASP A 257 -18.66 -9.02 -20.37
CA ASP A 257 -19.69 -9.27 -19.35
C ASP A 257 -19.13 -9.64 -17.97
N GLY A 258 -17.99 -9.06 -17.59
CA GLY A 258 -17.32 -9.35 -16.31
C GLY A 258 -16.43 -10.59 -16.32
N VAL A 259 -16.29 -11.28 -17.45
CA VAL A 259 -15.50 -12.51 -17.59
C VAL A 259 -14.22 -12.23 -18.37
N ALA A 260 -13.06 -12.41 -17.73
CA ALA A 260 -11.76 -12.40 -18.38
C ALA A 260 -11.41 -13.79 -18.94
N VAL A 261 -11.27 -13.92 -20.26
CA VAL A 261 -10.75 -15.12 -20.91
C VAL A 261 -9.26 -14.95 -21.15
N VAL A 262 -8.45 -15.84 -20.56
CA VAL A 262 -6.99 -15.82 -20.65
C VAL A 262 -6.54 -17.06 -21.43
N ASP A 263 -6.10 -16.88 -22.67
CA ASP A 263 -5.60 -17.97 -23.51
C ASP A 263 -4.08 -18.08 -23.45
N LEU A 264 -3.59 -19.20 -22.93
CA LEU A 264 -2.17 -19.48 -22.70
C LEU A 264 -1.66 -20.51 -23.72
N SER A 265 -0.35 -20.51 -23.94
CA SER A 265 0.31 -21.48 -24.81
C SER A 265 0.37 -22.89 -24.20
N ALA A 266 0.55 -23.89 -25.08
CA ALA A 266 0.65 -25.32 -24.75
C ALA A 266 1.56 -25.66 -23.54
N GLU A 267 2.62 -24.89 -23.30
CA GLU A 267 3.55 -25.07 -22.18
C GLU A 267 2.80 -25.10 -20.83
N ALA A 268 1.73 -24.30 -20.70
CA ALA A 268 0.89 -24.25 -19.51
C ALA A 268 0.26 -25.60 -19.15
N ARG A 269 0.11 -26.55 -20.10
CA ARG A 269 -0.52 -27.86 -19.84
C ARG A 269 0.23 -28.69 -18.80
N THR A 270 1.53 -28.43 -18.62
CA THR A 270 2.40 -29.12 -17.65
C THR A 270 2.32 -28.53 -16.24
N GLY A 271 1.69 -27.36 -16.09
CA GLY A 271 1.55 -26.65 -14.82
C GLY A 271 0.40 -27.15 -13.95
N ASP A 272 0.41 -26.75 -12.68
CA ASP A 272 -0.70 -26.97 -11.76
C ASP A 272 -1.87 -26.03 -12.13
N ARG A 273 -2.89 -26.58 -12.78
CA ARG A 273 -4.06 -25.83 -13.27
C ARG A 273 -4.79 -25.11 -12.15
N ARG A 274 -4.86 -25.70 -10.95
CA ARG A 274 -5.53 -25.12 -9.79
C ARG A 274 -4.77 -23.89 -9.32
N ARG A 275 -3.45 -23.99 -9.16
CA ARG A 275 -2.62 -22.88 -8.71
C ARG A 275 -2.43 -21.80 -9.77
N MET A 276 -2.26 -22.14 -11.05
CA MET A 276 -2.24 -21.15 -12.14
C MET A 276 -3.54 -20.34 -12.18
N SER A 277 -4.68 -21.01 -12.00
CA SER A 277 -5.99 -20.38 -11.91
C SER A 277 -6.12 -19.42 -10.74
N ALA A 278 -5.72 -19.86 -9.53
CA ALA A 278 -5.70 -18.99 -8.37
C ALA A 278 -4.77 -17.78 -8.57
N GLN A 279 -3.56 -18.00 -9.09
CA GLN A 279 -2.57 -16.96 -9.34
C GLN A 279 -3.10 -15.87 -10.29
N LEU A 280 -3.77 -16.27 -11.37
CA LEU A 280 -4.42 -15.33 -12.31
C LEU A 280 -5.62 -14.64 -11.69
N MET A 281 -6.50 -15.36 -11.00
CA MET A 281 -7.70 -14.76 -10.41
C MET A 281 -7.31 -13.69 -9.39
N TRP A 282 -6.37 -13.99 -8.49
CA TRP A 282 -5.88 -13.03 -7.50
C TRP A 282 -5.25 -11.79 -8.15
N THR A 283 -4.55 -11.98 -9.27
CA THR A 283 -3.98 -10.87 -10.05
C THR A 283 -5.07 -10.05 -10.75
N LEU A 284 -6.00 -10.69 -11.47
CA LEU A 284 -6.98 -10.01 -12.33
C LEU A 284 -8.17 -9.42 -11.55
N ARG A 285 -8.54 -9.95 -10.39
CA ARG A 285 -9.70 -9.46 -9.59
C ARG A 285 -9.55 -8.03 -9.10
N GLN A 286 -8.35 -7.46 -9.14
CA GLN A 286 -8.09 -6.04 -8.85
C GLN A 286 -8.69 -5.12 -9.91
N LEU A 287 -8.96 -5.64 -11.11
CA LEU A 287 -9.58 -4.91 -12.19
C LEU A 287 -11.11 -4.92 -12.01
N PRO A 288 -11.78 -3.77 -11.88
CA PRO A 288 -13.21 -3.65 -11.64
C PRO A 288 -14.09 -4.35 -12.69
N GLU A 289 -13.60 -4.38 -13.94
CA GLU A 289 -14.24 -5.07 -15.06
C GLU A 289 -14.13 -6.60 -14.99
N VAL A 290 -13.32 -7.18 -14.10
CA VAL A 290 -13.13 -8.63 -13.95
C VAL A 290 -13.83 -9.13 -12.69
N ARG A 291 -14.97 -9.79 -12.89
CA ARG A 291 -15.72 -10.48 -11.82
C ARG A 291 -15.45 -11.98 -11.80
N GLN A 292 -15.17 -12.54 -12.96
CA GLN A 292 -14.92 -13.95 -13.20
C GLN A 292 -13.81 -14.13 -14.24
N MET A 293 -13.25 -15.34 -14.32
CA MET A 293 -12.19 -15.68 -15.26
C MET A 293 -12.42 -17.05 -15.88
N ARG A 294 -11.92 -17.25 -17.09
CA ARG A 294 -11.77 -18.54 -17.75
C ARG A 294 -10.36 -18.67 -18.28
N ILE A 295 -9.72 -19.81 -18.04
CA ILE A 295 -8.42 -20.14 -18.63
C ILE A 295 -8.65 -21.00 -19.87
N GLN A 296 -7.93 -20.67 -20.93
CA GLN A 296 -7.77 -21.50 -22.10
C GLN A 296 -6.29 -21.88 -22.27
N ILE A 297 -6.04 -23.06 -22.83
CA ILE A 297 -4.71 -23.46 -23.29
C ILE A 297 -4.84 -23.94 -24.74
N ASP A 298 -4.16 -23.26 -25.65
CA ASP A 298 -4.34 -23.39 -27.11
C ASP A 298 -5.81 -23.31 -27.52
N GLY A 299 -6.56 -22.35 -26.95
CA GLY A 299 -7.99 -22.15 -27.19
C GLY A 299 -8.91 -23.17 -26.48
N GLU A 300 -8.38 -24.23 -25.87
CA GLU A 300 -9.18 -25.22 -25.15
C GLU A 300 -9.47 -24.77 -23.72
N THR A 301 -10.75 -24.75 -23.33
CA THR A 301 -11.13 -24.32 -21.98
C THR A 301 -10.67 -25.32 -20.92
N VAL A 302 -9.92 -24.81 -19.95
CA VAL A 302 -9.42 -25.58 -18.80
C VAL A 302 -10.46 -25.60 -17.68
N ARG A 303 -10.58 -26.76 -17.02
CA ARG A 303 -11.31 -26.92 -15.76
C ARG A 303 -10.29 -27.20 -14.64
N PRO A 304 -10.00 -26.22 -13.77
CA PRO A 304 -9.13 -26.44 -12.62
C PRO A 304 -9.80 -27.34 -11.58
N ASP A 305 -9.01 -28.12 -10.84
CA ASP A 305 -9.55 -28.96 -9.78
C ASP A 305 -10.20 -28.11 -8.67
N GLY A 306 -11.42 -28.49 -8.26
CA GLY A 306 -12.19 -27.77 -7.25
C GLY A 306 -12.94 -26.54 -7.76
N ALA A 307 -12.92 -26.25 -9.07
CA ALA A 307 -13.65 -25.12 -9.67
C ALA A 307 -14.28 -25.48 -11.03
N GLY A 308 -15.27 -24.70 -11.45
CA GLY A 308 -15.84 -24.80 -12.79
C GLY A 308 -14.93 -24.22 -13.89
N PRO A 309 -15.34 -24.32 -15.17
CA PRO A 309 -14.61 -23.68 -16.28
C PRO A 309 -14.57 -22.15 -16.16
N THR A 310 -15.58 -21.54 -15.53
CA THR A 310 -15.61 -20.13 -15.18
C THR A 310 -15.46 -20.00 -13.67
N GLN A 311 -14.41 -19.29 -13.25
CA GLN A 311 -13.99 -19.16 -11.86
C GLN A 311 -14.27 -17.75 -11.36
N SER A 312 -14.46 -17.60 -10.06
CA SER A 312 -14.65 -16.36 -9.32
C SER A 312 -13.59 -16.24 -8.21
N PRO A 313 -13.40 -15.06 -7.59
CA PRO A 313 -12.52 -14.92 -6.44
C PRO A 313 -12.83 -15.87 -5.27
N ARG A 314 -14.12 -16.25 -5.09
CA ARG A 314 -14.55 -17.12 -4.00
C ARG A 314 -14.01 -18.55 -4.13
N ASP A 315 -13.82 -19.03 -5.35
CA ASP A 315 -13.26 -20.37 -5.61
C ASP A 315 -11.82 -20.50 -5.08
N TRP A 316 -11.13 -19.37 -4.89
CA TRP A 316 -9.72 -19.29 -4.50
C TRP A 316 -9.48 -18.57 -3.17
N ILE A 317 -10.53 -18.37 -2.37
CA ILE A 317 -10.42 -17.66 -1.07
C ILE A 317 -9.47 -18.37 -0.09
N GLY A 318 -9.34 -19.69 -0.19
CA GLY A 318 -8.42 -20.48 0.63
C GLY A 318 -6.94 -20.12 0.44
N TYR A 319 -6.60 -19.37 -0.61
CA TYR A 319 -5.25 -18.87 -0.88
C TYR A 319 -5.03 -17.42 -0.45
N SER A 320 -6.01 -16.79 0.22
CA SER A 320 -5.99 -15.36 0.54
C SER A 320 -4.76 -14.92 1.36
N PRO A 321 -4.06 -13.85 0.94
CA PRO A 321 -2.89 -13.30 1.66
C PRO A 321 -3.27 -12.78 3.05
N ASP A 322 -4.51 -12.34 3.24
CA ASP A 322 -4.98 -11.63 4.43
C ASP A 322 -5.55 -12.56 5.53
N ALA A 323 -5.67 -13.85 5.25
CA ALA A 323 -6.16 -14.87 6.19
C ALA A 323 -7.57 -14.60 6.79
N SER A 324 -8.31 -13.63 6.26
CA SER A 324 -9.66 -13.29 6.73
C SER A 324 -10.70 -14.19 6.05
N THR A 325 -11.54 -14.84 6.85
CA THR A 325 -12.83 -15.34 6.35
C THR A 325 -13.88 -14.30 6.77
N PRO A 326 -14.72 -13.77 5.84
CA PRO A 326 -15.59 -12.62 6.11
C PRO A 326 -16.63 -12.75 7.23
N GLU A 327 -16.67 -13.87 7.96
CA GLU A 327 -17.83 -14.26 8.76
C GLU A 327 -17.64 -14.05 10.28
N THR A 328 -16.45 -13.69 10.77
CA THR A 328 -16.26 -13.34 12.20
C THR A 328 -15.19 -12.26 12.43
N PRO A 329 -15.51 -11.11 13.05
CA PRO A 329 -14.49 -10.12 13.44
C PRO A 329 -13.42 -10.76 14.32
N GLN A 330 -12.15 -10.47 14.04
CA GLN A 330 -11.05 -11.02 14.83
C GLN A 330 -11.08 -10.44 16.25
N PRO A 331 -10.93 -11.27 17.29
CA PRO A 331 -10.86 -10.77 18.66
C PRO A 331 -9.59 -9.93 18.84
N ALA A 332 -9.71 -8.73 19.39
CA ALA A 332 -8.57 -7.91 19.79
C ALA A 332 -8.19 -8.19 21.25
N PHE A 333 -6.90 -8.05 21.54
CA PHE A 333 -6.32 -8.19 22.86
C PHE A 333 -5.55 -6.92 23.23
N LEU A 334 -5.22 -6.75 24.51
CA LEU A 334 -4.42 -5.64 25.01
C LEU A 334 -3.77 -6.01 26.35
N ARG A 335 -2.85 -5.17 26.81
CA ARG A 335 -2.41 -5.15 28.21
C ARG A 335 -3.39 -4.31 29.04
N GLY A 336 -4.10 -4.96 29.95
CA GLY A 336 -5.04 -4.33 30.86
C GLY A 336 -4.37 -3.39 31.87
N PRO A 337 -5.16 -2.58 32.59
CA PRO A 337 -4.66 -1.68 33.62
C PRO A 337 -4.01 -2.39 34.81
N ASP A 338 -4.28 -3.69 34.99
CA ASP A 338 -3.68 -4.58 35.99
C ASP A 338 -2.44 -5.33 35.48
N ALA A 339 -1.90 -4.92 34.32
CA ALA A 339 -0.77 -5.52 33.62
C ALA A 339 -1.01 -6.91 33.00
N ARG A 340 -2.23 -7.43 33.05
CA ARG A 340 -2.58 -8.76 32.52
C ARG A 340 -3.04 -8.68 31.07
N LEU A 341 -2.95 -9.81 30.37
CA LEU A 341 -3.58 -9.94 29.06
C LEU A 341 -5.09 -9.82 29.20
N HIS A 342 -5.68 -8.88 28.45
CA HIS A 342 -7.11 -8.66 28.37
C HIS A 342 -7.61 -8.91 26.95
N ARG A 343 -8.85 -9.39 26.83
CA ARG A 343 -9.61 -9.37 25.58
C ARG A 343 -10.41 -8.07 25.51
N LEU A 344 -10.36 -7.40 24.37
CA LEU A 344 -11.15 -6.20 24.09
C LEU A 344 -12.58 -6.58 23.71
N GLY A 345 -13.55 -6.03 24.43
CA GLY A 345 -14.95 -5.97 24.01
C GLY A 345 -15.26 -4.63 23.35
N GLU A 346 -16.54 -4.29 23.22
CA GLU A 346 -16.93 -3.03 22.59
C GLU A 346 -16.50 -1.80 23.41
N ASP A 347 -16.94 -1.71 24.67
CA ASP A 347 -16.68 -0.54 25.51
C ASP A 347 -15.81 -0.83 26.75
N ALA A 348 -15.38 -2.08 26.91
CA ALA A 348 -14.58 -2.54 28.05
C ALA A 348 -13.64 -3.67 27.64
N SER A 349 -12.72 -4.02 28.54
CA SER A 349 -11.83 -5.17 28.37
C SER A 349 -11.92 -6.11 29.58
N GLN A 350 -11.62 -7.40 29.38
CA GLN A 350 -11.69 -8.41 30.44
C GLN A 350 -10.40 -9.23 30.51
N PRO A 351 -9.90 -9.55 31.71
CA PRO A 351 -8.68 -10.35 31.87
C PRO A 351 -8.89 -11.78 31.37
N VAL A 352 -7.93 -12.27 30.58
CA VAL A 352 -7.94 -13.61 29.97
C VAL A 352 -6.61 -14.35 30.11
N GLY A 353 -5.59 -13.73 30.73
CA GLY A 353 -4.27 -14.34 30.88
C GLY A 353 -3.45 -13.77 32.04
N ASP A 354 -2.17 -14.14 32.03
CA ASP A 354 -1.15 -13.69 32.98
C ASP A 354 -0.66 -12.26 32.65
N THR A 355 0.22 -11.75 33.50
CA THR A 355 0.97 -10.51 33.26
C THR A 355 1.80 -10.63 31.99
N VAL A 356 1.72 -9.64 31.12
CA VAL A 356 2.45 -9.60 29.86
C VAL A 356 2.65 -8.17 29.38
N HIS A 357 3.80 -7.90 28.78
CA HIS A 357 4.08 -6.66 28.08
C HIS A 357 4.14 -6.93 26.57
N ARG A 358 3.68 -5.99 25.74
CA ARG A 358 3.69 -6.13 24.25
C ARG A 358 3.13 -7.49 23.78
N PRO A 359 1.85 -7.81 24.10
CA PRO A 359 1.28 -9.12 23.77
C PRO A 359 1.18 -9.33 22.25
N ALA A 360 1.31 -10.58 21.82
CA ALA A 360 1.12 -11.05 20.46
C ALA A 360 0.34 -12.36 20.48
N VAL A 361 -0.64 -12.51 19.58
CA VAL A 361 -1.56 -13.66 19.59
C VAL A 361 -1.46 -14.39 18.26
N SER A 362 -1.42 -15.72 18.26
CA SER A 362 -1.40 -16.52 17.02
C SER A 362 -2.70 -16.34 16.25
N LEU A 363 -2.68 -16.52 14.91
CA LEU A 363 -3.85 -16.32 14.04
C LEU A 363 -5.09 -17.12 14.45
N ASP A 364 -4.90 -18.33 14.99
CA ASP A 364 -5.96 -19.20 15.51
C ASP A 364 -6.40 -18.86 16.94
N ALA A 365 -5.81 -17.82 17.55
CA ALA A 365 -5.94 -17.42 18.94
C ALA A 365 -5.64 -18.54 19.96
N GLY A 366 -4.90 -19.58 19.56
CA GLY A 366 -4.52 -20.72 20.39
C GLY A 366 -3.30 -20.46 21.27
N PHE A 367 -2.45 -19.50 20.92
CA PHE A 367 -1.21 -19.17 21.63
C PHE A 367 -1.05 -17.67 21.83
N VAL A 368 -0.41 -17.31 22.95
CA VAL A 368 0.00 -15.95 23.28
C VAL A 368 1.51 -15.94 23.48
N ALA A 369 2.14 -14.89 22.98
CA ALA A 369 3.47 -14.49 23.32
C ALA A 369 3.47 -13.04 23.84
N GLY A 370 4.57 -12.64 24.44
CA GLY A 370 4.85 -11.26 24.81
C GLY A 370 6.18 -11.18 25.52
N LEU A 371 6.39 -10.10 26.23
CA LEU A 371 7.64 -9.80 26.93
C LEU A 371 7.41 -9.69 28.43
N ASP A 372 8.49 -9.85 29.19
CA ASP A 372 8.57 -9.38 30.56
C ASP A 372 8.61 -7.85 30.65
N GLU A 373 8.54 -7.30 31.87
CA GLU A 373 8.53 -5.85 32.12
C GLU A 373 9.77 -5.16 31.55
N ASP A 374 10.93 -5.81 31.66
CA ASP A 374 12.20 -5.28 31.16
C ASP A 374 12.34 -5.40 29.65
N GLY A 375 11.52 -6.19 28.96
CA GLY A 375 11.68 -6.50 27.53
C GLY A 375 12.88 -7.40 27.22
N ARG A 376 13.38 -8.16 28.19
CA ARG A 376 14.58 -9.00 28.08
C ARG A 376 14.28 -10.49 28.00
N GLN A 377 13.05 -10.89 28.25
CA GLN A 377 12.62 -12.28 28.14
C GLN A 377 11.35 -12.37 27.30
N VAL A 378 11.35 -13.27 26.32
CA VAL A 378 10.13 -13.65 25.60
C VAL A 378 9.37 -14.67 26.44
N LEU A 379 8.11 -14.36 26.70
CA LEU A 379 7.16 -15.21 27.38
C LEU A 379 6.19 -15.80 26.36
N ALA A 380 5.89 -17.09 26.42
CA ALA A 380 4.92 -17.72 25.53
C ALA A 380 4.13 -18.85 26.22
N GLY A 381 2.91 -19.10 25.76
CA GLY A 381 2.05 -20.16 26.29
C GLY A 381 0.73 -20.33 25.52
N PRO A 382 0.04 -21.48 25.70
CA PRO A 382 -1.26 -21.72 25.07
C PRO A 382 -2.37 -20.93 25.79
N VAL A 383 -3.39 -20.53 25.03
CA VAL A 383 -4.64 -19.98 25.54
C VAL A 383 -5.55 -21.15 25.90
N ARG A 384 -5.79 -21.38 27.19
CA ARG A 384 -6.79 -22.36 27.66
C ARG A 384 -7.96 -21.61 28.28
N ALA A 385 -9.18 -22.16 28.19
CA ALA A 385 -10.44 -21.53 28.56
C ALA A 385 -10.37 -20.69 29.86
N GLY A 386 -10.06 -19.39 29.73
CA GLY A 386 -9.97 -18.41 30.82
C GLY A 386 -8.62 -18.27 31.53
N ALA A 387 -7.59 -19.04 31.17
CA ALA A 387 -6.25 -18.94 31.76
C ALA A 387 -5.15 -19.20 30.71
N THR A 388 -4.23 -18.25 30.62
CA THR A 388 -3.00 -18.37 29.84
C THR A 388 -1.85 -18.49 30.82
N THR A 389 -1.08 -19.58 30.79
CA THR A 389 0.15 -19.71 31.60
C THR A 389 1.35 -19.39 30.72
N LEU A 390 1.93 -18.22 30.91
CA LEU A 390 3.11 -17.81 30.15
C LEU A 390 4.40 -18.30 30.81
N ARG A 391 5.35 -18.77 29.99
CA ARG A 391 6.68 -19.20 30.45
C ARG A 391 7.76 -18.51 29.64
N GLY A 392 8.86 -18.17 30.31
CA GLY A 392 10.07 -17.68 29.63
C GLY A 392 10.60 -18.73 28.66
N THR A 393 10.70 -18.37 27.38
CA THR A 393 11.17 -19.26 26.31
C THR A 393 12.47 -18.80 25.64
N LEU A 394 12.80 -17.51 25.74
CA LEU A 394 14.03 -16.93 25.20
C LEU A 394 14.48 -15.76 26.07
N VAL A 395 15.78 -15.65 26.33
CA VAL A 395 16.38 -14.55 27.12
C VAL A 395 17.39 -13.84 26.25
N ALA A 396 17.41 -12.50 26.31
CA ALA A 396 18.34 -11.67 25.55
C ALA A 396 19.79 -12.05 25.91
N SER A 397 20.57 -12.35 24.87
CA SER A 397 21.96 -12.79 24.98
C SER A 397 22.90 -11.68 25.45
N ARG A 398 22.55 -10.40 25.19
CA ARG A 398 23.34 -9.24 25.64
C ARG A 398 22.66 -8.46 26.77
N PRO A 399 23.44 -7.81 27.66
CA PRO A 399 22.89 -7.03 28.78
C PRO A 399 21.99 -5.85 28.39
N ARG A 400 22.32 -5.16 27.29
CA ARG A 400 21.59 -3.96 26.84
C ARG A 400 20.51 -4.27 25.81
N SER A 401 20.52 -5.46 25.20
CA SER A 401 19.51 -5.80 24.21
C SER A 401 18.13 -5.97 24.84
N ARG A 402 17.14 -5.65 24.03
CA ARG A 402 15.72 -5.83 24.28
C ARG A 402 15.09 -6.57 23.11
N PHE A 403 14.01 -7.26 23.38
CA PHE A 403 13.19 -7.84 22.33
C PHE A 403 12.17 -6.82 21.83
N THR A 404 11.96 -6.79 20.53
CA THR A 404 10.80 -6.16 19.90
C THR A 404 9.52 -6.92 20.27
N THR A 405 8.36 -6.32 20.06
CA THR A 405 7.07 -7.03 20.18
C THR A 405 7.09 -8.31 19.32
N PRO A 406 6.82 -9.50 19.89
CA PRO A 406 6.78 -10.74 19.11
C PRO A 406 5.69 -10.70 18.04
N THR A 407 5.81 -11.55 17.02
CA THR A 407 4.81 -11.68 15.93
C THR A 407 4.71 -13.13 15.48
N TRP A 408 3.52 -13.55 15.06
CA TRP A 408 3.22 -14.92 14.66
C TRP A 408 3.01 -14.97 13.15
N ASP A 409 3.72 -15.85 12.45
CA ASP A 409 3.39 -16.09 11.05
C ASP A 409 2.17 -17.01 10.89
N ARG A 410 1.70 -17.17 9.64
CA ARG A 410 0.58 -18.04 9.29
C ARG A 410 0.79 -19.51 9.67
N ASN A 411 2.03 -19.95 9.74
CA ASN A 411 2.39 -21.33 10.07
C ASN A 411 2.50 -21.55 11.59
N GLY A 412 2.21 -20.53 12.39
CA GLY A 412 2.31 -20.58 13.85
C GLY A 412 3.75 -20.53 14.34
N ALA A 413 4.71 -20.04 13.54
CA ALA A 413 6.05 -19.76 14.03
C ALA A 413 6.08 -18.40 14.73
N LEU A 414 6.75 -18.35 15.88
CA LEU A 414 6.94 -17.13 16.67
C LEU A 414 8.25 -16.45 16.28
N TRP A 415 8.19 -15.16 15.98
CA TRP A 415 9.34 -14.35 15.57
C TRP A 415 9.55 -13.19 16.52
N VAL A 416 10.82 -12.84 16.73
CA VAL A 416 11.21 -11.72 17.58
C VAL A 416 12.59 -11.21 17.19
N VAL A 417 12.80 -9.91 17.25
CA VAL A 417 14.14 -9.31 17.08
C VAL A 417 14.72 -8.96 18.45
N GLU A 418 15.90 -9.49 18.76
CA GLU A 418 16.77 -9.00 19.83
C GLU A 418 17.57 -7.81 19.28
N SER A 419 17.47 -6.63 19.89
CA SER A 419 18.11 -5.41 19.39
C SER A 419 18.69 -4.55 20.49
N ASP A 420 19.80 -3.88 20.19
CA ASP A 420 20.33 -2.72 20.91
C ASP A 420 20.89 -1.70 19.91
N SER A 421 21.56 -0.65 20.40
CA SER A 421 22.17 0.39 19.58
C SER A 421 23.37 -0.07 18.75
N GLU A 422 23.92 -1.27 19.01
CA GLU A 422 25.07 -1.83 18.30
C GLU A 422 24.66 -2.85 17.22
N GLY A 423 23.41 -3.32 17.23
CA GLY A 423 22.90 -4.22 16.20
C GLY A 423 21.70 -5.06 16.65
N SER A 424 21.34 -6.04 15.80
CA SER A 424 20.17 -6.88 16.03
C SER A 424 20.30 -8.32 15.53
N TRP A 425 19.46 -9.22 16.07
CA TRP A 425 19.31 -10.61 15.64
C TRP A 425 17.83 -10.96 15.54
N LEU A 426 17.42 -11.49 14.40
CA LEU A 426 16.11 -12.11 14.23
C LEU A 426 16.14 -13.57 14.72
N TRP A 427 15.18 -13.90 15.58
CA TRP A 427 14.96 -15.23 16.13
C TRP A 427 13.62 -15.78 15.67
N VAL A 428 13.57 -17.09 15.42
CA VAL A 428 12.34 -17.82 15.08
C VAL A 428 12.20 -19.08 15.94
N LYS A 429 10.97 -19.35 16.40
CA LYS A 429 10.58 -20.61 17.02
C LYS A 429 9.43 -21.22 16.23
N GLU A 430 9.75 -22.22 15.43
CA GLU A 430 8.75 -23.05 14.76
C GLU A 430 8.12 -24.04 15.74
N SER A 431 6.88 -24.47 15.46
CA SER A 431 6.18 -25.45 16.29
C SER A 431 7.00 -26.72 16.47
N GLY A 432 7.18 -27.15 17.72
CA GLY A 432 7.97 -28.34 18.07
C GLY A 432 9.49 -28.18 17.91
N ARG A 433 10.00 -26.99 17.59
CA ARG A 433 11.44 -26.71 17.46
C ARG A 433 11.96 -25.75 18.54
N GLU A 434 13.26 -25.81 18.76
CA GLU A 434 13.97 -24.81 19.56
C GLU A 434 14.12 -23.49 18.81
N TRP A 435 14.43 -22.43 19.56
CA TRP A 435 14.75 -21.14 18.97
C TRP A 435 15.97 -21.25 18.06
N ALA A 436 15.85 -20.70 16.85
CA ALA A 436 16.93 -20.58 15.90
C ALA A 436 17.17 -19.11 15.55
N ARG A 437 18.43 -18.74 15.34
CA ARG A 437 18.78 -17.45 14.74
C ARG A 437 18.56 -17.54 13.24
N VAL A 438 17.89 -16.54 12.69
CA VAL A 438 17.73 -16.38 11.24
C VAL A 438 19.07 -15.98 10.65
N GLU A 439 19.44 -16.64 9.56
CA GLU A 439 20.70 -16.40 8.88
C GLU A 439 20.61 -15.19 7.95
N ARG A 440 21.76 -14.61 7.63
CA ARG A 440 21.89 -13.44 6.74
C ARG A 440 20.92 -12.30 7.05
N TRP A 441 20.65 -12.09 8.35
CA TRP A 441 19.79 -11.02 8.82
C TRP A 441 20.29 -9.66 8.32
N GLY A 442 19.61 -9.11 7.31
CA GLY A 442 20.04 -7.91 6.59
C GLY A 442 20.07 -6.64 7.44
N LEU A 443 19.47 -6.67 8.63
CA LEU A 443 19.45 -5.55 9.57
C LEU A 443 20.40 -5.74 10.77
N GLY A 444 21.30 -6.72 10.72
CA GLY A 444 22.14 -7.07 11.87
C GLY A 444 23.04 -5.96 12.39
N GLY A 445 23.41 -5.00 11.53
CA GLY A 445 24.19 -3.81 11.91
C GLY A 445 23.37 -2.62 12.42
N TYR A 446 22.05 -2.77 12.54
CA TYR A 446 21.13 -1.69 12.88
C TYR A 446 20.32 -1.99 14.14
N GLU A 447 19.91 -0.93 14.83
CA GLU A 447 18.91 -1.00 15.90
C GLU A 447 17.51 -1.12 15.27
N VAL A 448 16.81 -2.20 15.56
CA VAL A 448 15.45 -2.48 15.10
C VAL A 448 14.47 -2.18 16.23
N LEU A 449 13.58 -1.23 16.00
CA LEU A 449 12.63 -0.72 16.99
C LEU A 449 11.32 -1.51 17.02
N ALA A 450 10.89 -2.01 15.85
CA ALA A 450 9.69 -2.84 15.69
C ALA A 450 9.85 -3.74 14.47
N MET A 451 9.21 -4.91 14.48
CA MET A 451 9.14 -5.81 13.33
C MET A 451 7.79 -6.54 13.32
N ARG A 452 7.22 -6.76 12.13
CA ARG A 452 6.00 -7.57 11.92
C ARG A 452 6.15 -8.44 10.68
N ILE A 453 5.85 -9.72 10.83
CA ILE A 453 5.76 -10.65 9.70
C ILE A 453 4.40 -10.46 9.03
N ALA A 454 4.37 -10.41 7.71
CA ALA A 454 3.13 -10.36 6.95
C ALA A 454 2.34 -11.66 7.12
N ARG A 455 1.01 -11.61 6.98
CA ARG A 455 0.14 -12.79 7.06
C ARG A 455 0.41 -13.82 5.94
N ASP A 456 1.17 -13.46 4.92
CA ASP A 456 1.67 -14.40 3.91
C ASP A 456 2.91 -15.21 4.35
N GLY A 457 3.54 -14.85 5.48
CA GLY A 457 4.72 -15.52 6.03
C GLY A 457 6.02 -15.32 5.25
N VAL A 458 6.00 -14.47 4.22
CA VAL A 458 7.13 -14.18 3.33
C VAL A 458 7.64 -12.77 3.52
N ARG A 459 6.78 -11.76 3.67
CA ARG A 459 7.23 -10.36 3.78
C ARG A 459 7.40 -9.93 5.24
N VAL A 460 8.34 -9.02 5.48
CA VAL A 460 8.68 -8.50 6.82
C VAL A 460 8.72 -6.98 6.78
N ALA A 461 7.93 -6.33 7.63
CA ALA A 461 8.05 -4.89 7.85
C ALA A 461 8.85 -4.64 9.14
N ALA A 462 9.79 -3.69 9.09
CA ALA A 462 10.61 -3.32 10.24
C ALA A 462 10.73 -1.80 10.36
N LEU A 463 10.81 -1.31 11.60
CA LEU A 463 11.26 0.05 11.90
C LEU A 463 12.73 -0.03 12.30
N VAL A 464 13.58 0.61 11.50
CA VAL A 464 15.02 0.55 11.65
C VAL A 464 15.54 1.94 11.94
N LYS A 465 16.34 2.07 13.00
CA LYS A 465 16.98 3.32 13.33
C LYS A 465 18.23 3.52 12.48
N ASP A 466 18.25 4.63 11.76
CA ASP A 466 19.37 5.08 10.94
C ASP A 466 19.74 6.51 11.38
N GLY A 467 20.84 6.61 12.14
CA GLY A 467 21.21 7.82 12.87
C GLY A 467 20.12 8.23 13.87
N GLU A 468 19.57 9.44 13.70
CA GLU A 468 18.52 9.99 14.56
C GLU A 468 17.09 9.69 14.07
N ARG A 469 16.94 9.04 12.90
CA ARG A 469 15.64 8.80 12.27
C ARG A 469 15.27 7.33 12.32
N ALA A 470 13.96 7.04 12.31
CA ALA A 470 13.44 5.69 12.17
C ALA A 470 12.81 5.54 10.79
N GLN A 471 13.29 4.60 9.99
CA GLN A 471 12.80 4.33 8.64
C GLN A 471 11.99 3.04 8.60
N ILE A 472 10.95 3.03 7.76
CA ILE A 472 10.15 1.83 7.47
C ILE A 472 10.87 1.05 6.38
N GLN A 473 11.25 -0.18 6.71
CA GLN A 473 11.98 -1.10 5.83
C GLN A 473 11.10 -2.33 5.55
N LEU A 474 11.06 -2.78 4.30
CA LEU A 474 10.41 -4.02 3.88
C LEU A 474 11.48 -5.01 3.42
N GLY A 475 11.53 -6.15 4.10
CA GLY A 475 12.36 -7.29 3.74
C GLY A 475 11.54 -8.52 3.41
N ARG A 476 12.24 -9.63 3.16
CA ARG A 476 11.64 -10.93 2.86
C ARG A 476 12.29 -12.05 3.67
N ILE A 477 11.49 -13.07 4.00
CA ILE A 477 11.92 -14.35 4.53
C ILE A 477 12.04 -15.34 3.37
N ALA A 478 13.25 -15.76 3.07
CA ALA A 478 13.52 -16.88 2.18
C ALA A 478 13.75 -18.16 3.00
N ARG A 479 13.22 -19.28 2.51
CA ARG A 479 13.39 -20.61 3.13
C ARG A 479 14.12 -21.52 2.15
N GLU A 480 15.31 -21.97 2.51
CA GLU A 480 16.05 -22.94 1.71
C GLU A 480 15.51 -24.37 1.91
N PRO A 481 15.72 -25.30 0.96
CA PRO A 481 15.28 -26.70 1.07
C PRO A 481 15.78 -27.43 2.33
N ALA A 482 16.89 -26.99 2.93
CA ALA A 482 17.43 -27.53 4.18
C ALA A 482 16.74 -26.99 5.45
N GLY A 483 15.68 -26.19 5.31
CA GLY A 483 14.97 -25.57 6.43
C GLY A 483 15.65 -24.32 7.01
N ARG A 484 16.73 -23.85 6.37
CA ARG A 484 17.39 -22.60 6.76
C ARG A 484 16.51 -21.41 6.40
N VAL A 485 16.38 -20.51 7.36
CA VAL A 485 15.58 -19.29 7.23
C VAL A 485 16.53 -18.12 7.06
N MET A 486 16.29 -17.31 6.04
CA MET A 486 17.10 -16.15 5.69
C MET A 486 16.22 -14.90 5.68
N GLY A 487 16.64 -13.85 6.38
CA GLY A 487 15.90 -12.58 6.45
C GLY A 487 16.68 -11.49 5.74
N GLU A 488 16.34 -11.21 4.48
CA GLU A 488 17.23 -10.49 3.56
C GLU A 488 16.58 -9.30 2.85
N ASN A 489 17.44 -8.47 2.27
CA ASN A 489 17.13 -7.45 1.26
C ASN A 489 16.06 -6.46 1.71
N PHE A 490 16.34 -5.75 2.80
CA PHE A 490 15.46 -4.72 3.33
C PHE A 490 15.59 -3.45 2.48
N LEU A 491 14.46 -2.99 1.96
CA LEU A 491 14.35 -1.76 1.17
C LEU A 491 13.44 -0.76 1.88
N PRO A 492 13.75 0.55 1.84
CA PRO A 492 12.88 1.56 2.40
C PRO A 492 11.56 1.66 1.60
N VAL A 493 10.44 1.73 2.32
CA VAL A 493 9.09 1.75 1.73
C VAL A 493 8.56 3.16 1.52
N SER A 494 8.91 4.06 2.45
CA SER A 494 8.43 5.44 2.44
C SER A 494 9.47 6.36 3.04
N SER A 495 9.69 7.51 2.40
CA SER A 495 10.47 8.63 2.92
C SER A 495 9.60 9.69 3.62
N ASP A 496 8.26 9.55 3.54
CA ASP A 496 7.30 10.55 4.02
C ASP A 496 7.12 10.50 5.54
N VAL A 497 7.29 9.32 6.15
CA VAL A 497 7.19 9.10 7.60
C VAL A 497 8.59 9.12 8.22
N VAL A 498 8.87 10.09 9.09
CA VAL A 498 10.24 10.37 9.59
C VAL A 498 10.49 9.84 10.99
N ASN A 499 9.52 10.00 11.90
CA ASN A 499 9.63 9.59 13.30
C ASN A 499 8.67 8.45 13.62
N ALA A 500 8.79 7.34 12.89
CA ALA A 500 7.96 6.17 13.09
C ALA A 500 8.20 5.54 14.48
N ARG A 501 7.12 5.22 15.20
CA ARG A 501 7.16 4.67 16.57
C ARG A 501 6.75 3.20 16.63
N ASP A 502 5.76 2.80 15.84
CA ASP A 502 5.26 1.42 15.77
C ASP A 502 4.59 1.20 14.41
N LEU A 503 4.50 -0.07 13.98
CA LEU A 503 3.84 -0.46 12.75
C LEU A 503 3.10 -1.78 12.88
N PHE A 504 2.08 -1.97 12.05
CA PHE A 504 1.36 -3.22 11.91
C PHE A 504 0.84 -3.38 10.48
N TRP A 505 0.67 -4.61 10.00
CA TRP A 505 0.02 -4.87 8.70
C TRP A 505 -1.47 -4.56 8.79
N TYR A 506 -1.92 -3.55 8.04
CA TYR A 506 -3.35 -3.24 7.91
C TYR A 506 -4.05 -4.28 7.04
N ASP A 507 -3.45 -4.53 5.88
CA ASP A 507 -3.79 -5.60 4.95
C ASP A 507 -2.51 -6.06 4.24
N SER A 508 -2.64 -6.95 3.27
CA SER A 508 -1.51 -7.49 2.53
C SER A 508 -0.82 -6.48 1.60
N GLY A 509 -1.38 -5.29 1.36
CA GLY A 509 -0.78 -4.22 0.57
C GLY A 509 -0.34 -2.99 1.40
N THR A 510 -0.74 -2.90 2.67
CA THR A 510 -0.71 -1.65 3.43
C THR A 510 -0.24 -1.86 4.87
N LEU A 511 0.64 -0.99 5.34
CA LEU A 511 1.01 -0.88 6.75
C LEU A 511 0.20 0.22 7.44
N ALA A 512 -0.25 -0.02 8.65
CA ALA A 512 -0.64 1.03 9.59
C ALA A 512 0.59 1.43 10.40
N VAL A 513 0.97 2.71 10.38
CA VAL A 513 2.20 3.22 11.01
C VAL A 513 1.87 4.42 11.88
N LEU A 514 2.41 4.45 13.10
CA LEU A 514 2.42 5.67 13.92
C LEU A 514 3.70 6.45 13.66
N GLY A 515 3.59 7.71 13.28
CA GLY A 515 4.75 8.57 13.08
C GLY A 515 4.38 10.02 12.82
N THR A 516 5.35 10.77 12.27
CA THR A 516 5.16 12.15 11.81
C THR A 516 5.64 12.27 10.37
N THR A 517 4.97 13.11 9.59
CA THR A 517 5.52 13.69 8.36
C THR A 517 6.28 14.97 8.67
N ALA A 518 6.92 15.57 7.65
CA ALA A 518 7.60 16.85 7.81
C ALA A 518 6.66 18.01 8.19
N ALA A 519 5.37 17.89 7.90
CA ALA A 519 4.36 18.91 8.21
C ALA A 519 3.73 18.74 9.60
N ASP A 520 3.94 17.61 10.26
CA ASP A 520 3.26 17.30 11.52
C ASP A 520 4.01 17.82 12.74
N THR A 521 3.25 18.29 13.72
CA THR A 521 3.77 18.73 15.03
C THR A 521 3.57 17.68 16.12
N GLN A 522 2.83 16.60 15.82
CA GLN A 522 2.54 15.50 16.73
C GLN A 522 2.40 14.19 15.96
N VAL A 523 2.48 13.07 16.67
CA VAL A 523 2.39 11.73 16.07
C VAL A 523 0.95 11.39 15.69
N PHE A 524 0.78 10.89 14.47
CA PHE A 524 -0.49 10.42 13.93
C PHE A 524 -0.35 9.02 13.30
N PRO A 525 -1.46 8.28 13.17
CA PRO A 525 -1.51 7.05 12.39
C PRO A 525 -1.67 7.35 10.88
N TYR A 526 -0.88 6.65 10.06
CA TYR A 526 -0.91 6.68 8.61
C TYR A 526 -1.10 5.27 8.05
N LEU A 527 -1.84 5.15 6.95
CA LEU A 527 -1.74 4.01 6.05
C LEU A 527 -0.61 4.26 5.05
N VAL A 528 0.33 3.34 5.01
CA VAL A 528 1.52 3.38 4.16
C VAL A 528 1.47 2.19 3.20
N PRO A 529 1.13 2.41 1.92
CA PRO A 529 1.15 1.34 0.91
C PRO A 529 2.57 0.80 0.75
N VAL A 530 2.75 -0.53 0.82
CA VAL A 530 4.09 -1.13 0.63
C VAL A 530 4.56 -1.08 -0.82
N SER A 531 3.67 -0.67 -1.73
CA SER A 531 3.98 -0.35 -3.11
C SER A 531 4.73 0.97 -3.30
N GLY A 532 4.83 1.83 -2.27
CA GLY A 532 5.42 3.17 -2.42
C GLY A 532 4.44 4.26 -2.90
N GLY A 533 3.15 3.94 -2.97
CA GLY A 533 2.09 4.91 -3.21
C GLY A 533 1.99 5.99 -2.12
N MET A 534 1.10 6.96 -2.31
CA MET A 534 0.89 8.03 -1.33
C MET A 534 0.42 7.50 0.02
N ILE A 535 1.01 8.01 1.11
CA ILE A 535 0.54 7.73 2.46
C ILE A 535 -0.74 8.50 2.75
N THR A 536 -1.62 7.95 3.61
CA THR A 536 -2.87 8.62 3.99
C THR A 536 -3.07 8.65 5.50
N PRO A 537 -3.43 9.79 6.11
CA PRO A 537 -3.71 9.86 7.54
C PRO A 537 -5.00 9.10 7.90
N ILE A 538 -5.06 8.59 9.13
CA ILE A 538 -6.22 7.86 9.66
C ILE A 538 -6.86 8.61 10.83
N GLY A 539 -8.16 8.82 10.71
CA GLY A 539 -9.01 9.45 11.71
C GLY A 539 -8.70 10.92 11.96
N ILE A 540 -9.54 11.54 12.78
CA ILE A 540 -9.39 12.95 13.20
C ILE A 540 -9.62 13.09 14.71
N GLY A 541 -9.24 14.26 15.25
CA GLY A 541 -9.44 14.59 16.66
C GLY A 541 -8.26 14.19 17.56
N ALA A 542 -8.44 14.37 18.87
CA ALA A 542 -7.36 14.23 19.84
C ALA A 542 -7.08 12.76 20.20
N LEU A 543 -5.92 12.27 19.78
CA LEU A 543 -5.42 10.94 20.14
C LEU A 543 -4.68 10.91 21.48
N GLY A 544 -4.19 12.03 22.01
CA GLY A 544 -3.23 12.04 23.12
C GLY A 544 -1.81 11.84 22.61
N ASP A 545 -0.98 11.08 23.34
CA ASP A 545 0.36 10.68 22.90
C ASP A 545 0.33 9.20 22.46
N PRO A 546 0.16 8.91 21.15
CA PRO A 546 0.07 7.55 20.65
C PRO A 546 1.43 6.83 20.70
N VAL A 547 1.42 5.60 21.20
CA VAL A 547 2.62 4.81 21.51
C VAL A 547 2.65 3.41 20.89
N SER A 548 1.51 2.87 20.46
CA SER A 548 1.41 1.53 19.86
C SER A 548 0.23 1.44 18.92
N ILE A 549 0.34 0.62 17.89
CA ILE A 549 -0.71 0.42 16.87
C ILE A 549 -0.85 -1.05 16.51
N THR A 550 -2.10 -1.47 16.28
CA THR A 550 -2.40 -2.77 15.67
C THR A 550 -3.50 -2.62 14.65
N ALA A 551 -3.47 -3.49 13.66
CA ALA A 551 -4.44 -3.54 12.60
C ALA A 551 -4.63 -4.99 12.15
N ALA A 552 -5.75 -5.26 11.51
CA ALA A 552 -6.01 -6.52 10.83
C ALA A 552 -6.95 -6.26 9.67
N PRO A 553 -6.91 -7.11 8.63
CA PRO A 553 -7.88 -7.06 7.54
C PRO A 553 -9.31 -7.04 8.07
N ASP A 554 -10.16 -6.21 7.46
CA ASP A 554 -11.57 -6.04 7.80
C ASP A 554 -11.85 -5.65 9.27
N SER A 555 -10.84 -5.15 10.00
CA SER A 555 -10.93 -4.81 11.42
C SER A 555 -10.56 -3.35 11.66
N PRO A 556 -11.15 -2.68 12.67
CA PRO A 556 -10.80 -1.30 13.00
C PRO A 556 -9.34 -1.20 13.46
N VAL A 557 -8.62 -0.17 13.02
CA VAL A 557 -7.29 0.16 13.56
C VAL A 557 -7.43 0.54 15.03
N LEU A 558 -6.56 -0.02 15.87
CA LEU A 558 -6.50 0.27 17.31
C LEU A 558 -5.17 0.94 17.65
N VAL A 559 -5.25 2.01 18.44
CA VAL A 559 -4.07 2.77 18.88
C VAL A 559 -4.03 2.78 20.41
N GLY A 560 -2.93 2.33 20.98
CA GLY A 560 -2.64 2.55 22.40
C GLY A 560 -2.04 3.94 22.57
N SER A 561 -2.63 4.75 23.44
CA SER A 561 -2.24 6.14 23.66
C SER A 561 -2.18 6.52 25.13
N ILE A 562 -1.30 7.45 25.48
CA ILE A 562 -1.15 8.00 26.82
C ILE A 562 -1.83 9.37 26.89
N ARG A 563 -2.64 9.59 27.92
CA ARG A 563 -3.23 10.91 28.25
C ARG A 563 -2.98 11.27 29.71
N ARG A 564 -2.93 12.56 30.01
CA ARG A 564 -2.95 13.05 31.39
C ARG A 564 -4.39 13.16 31.86
N ASP A 565 -4.70 12.60 33.03
CA ASP A 565 -5.99 12.81 33.70
C ASP A 565 -6.07 14.22 34.31
N ALA A 566 -7.23 14.58 34.87
CA ALA A 566 -7.44 15.88 35.51
C ALA A 566 -6.50 16.13 36.70
N GLN A 567 -5.87 15.09 37.24
CA GLN A 567 -4.87 15.14 38.32
C GLN A 567 -3.42 15.12 37.79
N GLY A 568 -3.24 15.21 36.46
CA GLY A 568 -1.94 15.24 35.80
C GLY A 568 -1.24 13.88 35.66
N ARG A 569 -1.88 12.78 36.09
CA ARG A 569 -1.30 11.43 36.01
C ARG A 569 -1.45 10.87 34.61
N GLN A 570 -0.42 10.21 34.11
CA GLN A 570 -0.46 9.52 32.83
C GLN A 570 -1.30 8.24 32.93
N ARG A 571 -2.24 8.08 31.99
CA ARG A 571 -3.13 6.92 31.86
C ARG A 571 -3.10 6.44 30.42
N ALA A 572 -2.93 5.13 30.24
CA ALA A 572 -2.99 4.50 28.94
C ALA A 572 -4.45 4.14 28.59
N HIS A 573 -4.83 4.40 27.34
CA HIS A 573 -6.13 4.06 26.78
C HIS A 573 -5.96 3.46 25.39
N ILE A 574 -6.88 2.57 25.03
CA ILE A 574 -7.07 2.10 23.67
C ILE A 574 -8.04 3.03 22.96
N CYS A 575 -7.62 3.50 21.79
CA CYS A 575 -8.37 4.33 20.87
C CYS A 575 -8.80 3.51 19.65
N ARG A 576 -10.05 3.68 19.23
CA ARG A 576 -10.60 3.12 17.98
C ARG A 576 -11.36 4.21 17.21
N GLN A 577 -11.46 4.10 15.89
CA GLN A 577 -12.31 5.01 15.12
C GLN A 577 -13.79 4.79 15.47
N ARG A 578 -14.58 5.87 15.54
CA ARG A 578 -16.03 5.79 15.78
C ARG A 578 -16.75 5.01 14.68
N ASN A 579 -16.37 5.26 13.43
CA ASN A 579 -16.80 4.52 12.25
C ASN A 579 -15.55 4.06 11.49
N PRO A 580 -15.18 2.76 11.52
CA PRO A 580 -13.99 2.26 10.85
C PRO A 580 -14.08 2.28 9.33
N ASP A 581 -15.28 2.40 8.76
CA ASP A 581 -15.48 2.51 7.32
C ASP A 581 -15.20 3.94 6.81
N GLU A 582 -15.14 4.92 7.71
CA GLU A 582 -14.86 6.32 7.39
C GLU A 582 -13.43 6.70 7.81
N ARG A 583 -12.57 6.96 6.82
CA ARG A 583 -11.17 7.33 7.07
C ARG A 583 -11.02 8.55 7.97
N SER A 584 -11.89 9.54 7.85
CA SER A 584 -11.88 10.76 8.66
C SER A 584 -12.72 10.65 9.94
N SER A 585 -13.02 9.44 10.41
CA SER A 585 -13.80 9.27 11.63
C SER A 585 -13.02 9.67 12.88
N GLU A 586 -13.71 10.24 13.86
CA GLU A 586 -13.12 10.65 15.13
C GLU A 586 -12.59 9.47 15.94
N TRP A 587 -11.50 9.69 16.68
CA TRP A 587 -10.96 8.72 17.63
C TRP A 587 -11.75 8.66 18.95
N LEU A 588 -12.14 7.46 19.35
CA LEU A 588 -12.76 7.14 20.64
C LEU A 588 -11.75 6.42 21.54
N CYS A 589 -11.22 7.14 22.52
CA CYS A 589 -10.23 6.63 23.49
C CYS A 589 -10.88 6.39 24.86
N THR A 590 -11.64 5.31 25.01
CA THR A 590 -12.47 5.06 26.21
C THR A 590 -11.97 3.89 27.06
N VAL A 591 -11.34 2.88 26.47
CA VAL A 591 -10.99 1.64 27.17
C VAL A 591 -9.61 1.78 27.84
N PRO A 592 -9.47 1.63 29.17
CA PRO A 592 -8.17 1.64 29.83
C PRO A 592 -7.29 0.45 29.40
N GLY A 593 -6.03 0.71 29.10
CA GLY A 593 -5.06 -0.30 28.68
C GLY A 593 -4.01 0.22 27.71
N SER A 594 -3.02 -0.62 27.41
CA SER A 594 -1.94 -0.35 26.45
C SER A 594 -1.72 -1.54 25.52
N ASP A 595 -0.87 -1.35 24.51
CA ASP A 595 -0.37 -2.44 23.65
C ASP A 595 -1.48 -3.29 23.03
N PRO A 596 -2.38 -2.69 22.24
CA PRO A 596 -3.42 -3.47 21.57
C PRO A 596 -2.78 -4.43 20.56
N ALA A 597 -3.38 -5.61 20.40
CA ALA A 597 -2.91 -6.66 19.51
C ALA A 597 -4.07 -7.42 18.87
N TYR A 598 -4.13 -7.42 17.55
CA TYR A 598 -4.86 -8.44 16.80
C TYR A 598 -4.01 -9.70 16.62
N PRO A 599 -4.64 -10.86 16.36
CA PRO A 599 -3.94 -12.07 15.95
C PRO A 599 -3.03 -11.86 14.72
N GLY A 600 -1.77 -12.29 14.80
CA GLY A 600 -0.70 -12.11 13.80
C GLY A 600 0.55 -11.43 14.37
#